data_AF-A0AAF0J058-F1
#
_entry.id   AF-A0AAF0J058-F1
#
_cell.length_a   1.000
_cell.length_b   1.000
_cell.length_c   1.000
_cell.angle_alpha   90.00
_cell.angle_beta   90.00
_cell.angle_gamma   90.00
#
_symmetry.space_group_name_H-M   'P 1'
#
loop_
_entity.id
_entity.type
_entity.pdbx_description
1 polymer ?
#
loop_
_entity_poly.entity_id
_entity_poly.type
_entity_poly.pdbx_seq_one_letter_code
_entity_poly.pdbx_strand_id
1 'polypeptide(L)'
;MAASTAPTVSAQLTALTAWVQAVCVEHKVEDAHGLLDGAALFEVLAGVYAEQHGIRNETVDIQAAKARPPNDQELVKLLRLVVGLVVRSEDNNEHVNAMQSLAYDDQVTMMSIVESVLADVPQSPPLEAATTPAVPDQAAQEIEALQRDLERANKSYQAQHERLVTVEADLQRVQEEHHRLDQLVASLRDVERERDALQDQQDEWKHMAEQSKKQARQLDVLRDRTEKAADLRRQVKELESRNSELATALADATDRSASDLMEKHRSAHRLSERKYAQLEEAHEMLVHERDTLEARCYKLEEQRRTDQKQLDTLLERIRTLELDAGVLVPTLAEETSDSLSFALPDRTDPRDMQAEGWDEQATSSAHQHGGWERHVSSPSTDTHQRTTSTDSTQDATKWERECYALRQELRLMASAYQKLSLELYCQSSGIHDTDMASEEPAQNASWLSRQRDALAHALSLSKPP
;
A
#
# COMPACT_ATOMS: atom_id res chain seq x y z
N MET A 1 29.46 85.10 26.11
CA MET A 1 28.82 85.07 24.79
C MET A 1 29.13 83.74 24.12
N ALA A 2 28.22 82.79 24.24
CA ALA A 2 27.85 81.86 23.17
C ALA A 2 26.34 81.79 23.29
N ALA A 3 25.61 82.13 22.22
CA ALA A 3 24.16 81.99 22.22
C ALA A 3 23.87 80.51 22.49
N SER A 4 23.33 80.20 23.68
CA SER A 4 22.85 78.85 23.99
C SER A 4 21.63 78.60 23.12
N THR A 5 21.89 78.17 21.89
CA THR A 5 20.87 77.61 21.02
C THR A 5 20.33 76.40 21.76
N ALA A 6 19.08 76.49 22.23
CA ALA A 6 18.40 75.38 22.88
C ALA A 6 18.62 74.11 22.06
N PRO A 7 19.07 73.00 22.68
CA PRO A 7 19.38 71.79 21.94
C PRO A 7 18.14 71.33 21.18
N THR A 8 18.31 70.85 19.95
CA THR A 8 17.18 70.39 19.13
C THR A 8 16.50 69.19 19.78
N VAL A 9 15.20 68.99 19.52
CA VAL A 9 14.43 67.87 20.11
C VAL A 9 15.10 66.52 19.81
N SER A 10 15.65 66.35 18.61
CA SER A 10 16.40 65.15 18.22
C SER A 10 17.66 64.96 19.06
N ALA A 11 18.45 66.02 19.31
CA ALA A 11 19.67 65.92 20.11
C ALA A 11 19.36 65.61 21.59
N GLN A 12 18.28 66.19 22.13
CA GLN A 12 17.83 65.90 23.49
C GLN A 12 17.39 64.44 23.62
N LEU A 13 16.64 63.94 22.65
CA LEU A 13 16.12 62.58 22.65
C LEU A 13 17.23 61.55 22.48
N THR A 14 18.25 61.81 21.66
CA THR A 14 19.46 60.97 21.58
C THR A 14 20.22 60.93 22.90
N ALA A 15 20.50 62.09 23.51
CA ALA A 15 21.21 62.15 24.79
C ALA A 15 20.44 61.48 25.94
N LEU A 16 19.11 61.67 25.98
CA LEU A 16 18.24 61.03 26.99
C LEU A 16 18.15 59.51 26.79
N THR A 17 18.10 59.03 25.54
CA THR A 17 18.08 57.58 25.25
C THR A 17 19.41 56.93 25.63
N ALA A 18 20.53 57.57 25.29
CA ALA A 18 21.87 57.09 25.66
C ALA A 18 22.06 57.04 27.19
N TRP A 19 21.50 58.02 27.91
CA TRP A 19 21.49 58.01 29.38
C TRP A 19 20.65 56.86 29.94
N VAL A 20 19.42 56.64 29.46
CA VAL A 20 18.59 55.52 29.91
C VAL A 20 19.30 54.19 29.65
N GLN A 21 19.95 54.03 28.50
CA GLN A 21 20.73 52.84 28.17
C GLN A 21 21.95 52.64 29.09
N ALA A 22 22.56 53.72 29.58
CA ALA A 22 23.68 53.63 30.51
C ALA A 22 23.26 53.25 31.94
N VAL A 23 21.98 53.47 32.28
CA VAL A 23 21.41 53.20 33.62
C VAL A 23 20.67 51.86 33.67
N CYS A 24 19.99 51.46 32.59
CA CYS A 24 19.27 50.18 32.52
C CYS A 24 20.24 49.01 32.32
N VAL A 25 20.10 47.98 33.16
CA VAL A 25 20.93 46.77 33.10
C VAL A 25 20.18 45.64 32.39
N GLU A 26 18.86 45.57 32.58
CA GLU A 26 18.05 44.47 32.05
C GLU A 26 17.43 44.80 30.68
N HIS A 27 16.98 46.04 30.46
CA HIS A 27 16.32 46.44 29.22
C HIS A 27 17.27 47.21 28.28
N LYS A 28 17.64 46.59 27.16
CA LYS A 28 18.42 47.23 26.10
C LYS A 28 17.53 48.07 25.20
N VAL A 29 17.65 49.39 25.33
CA VAL A 29 16.98 50.36 24.46
C VAL A 29 17.95 50.77 23.35
N GLU A 30 17.61 50.47 22.10
CA GLU A 30 18.42 50.86 20.92
C GLU A 30 17.95 52.18 20.29
N ASP A 31 16.67 52.53 20.45
CA ASP A 31 16.07 53.74 19.91
C ASP A 31 15.05 54.35 20.89
N ALA A 32 14.67 55.61 20.66
CA ALA A 32 13.72 56.28 21.53
C ALA A 32 12.30 55.69 21.47
N HIS A 33 11.98 54.89 20.45
CA HIS A 33 10.71 54.19 20.36
C HIS A 33 10.66 52.98 21.29
N GLY A 34 11.81 52.39 21.61
CA GLY A 34 11.99 51.40 22.68
C GLY A 34 11.73 51.93 24.10
N LEU A 35 11.58 53.25 24.28
CA LEU A 35 11.18 53.85 25.57
C LEU A 35 9.65 53.93 25.73
N LEU A 36 8.89 53.63 24.67
CA LEU A 36 7.42 53.73 24.66
C LEU A 36 6.71 52.58 25.36
N ASP A 37 7.39 51.44 25.51
CA ASP A 37 6.86 50.31 26.27
C ASP A 37 6.80 50.57 27.78
N GLY A 38 7.48 51.62 28.24
CA GLY A 38 7.55 52.05 29.63
C GLY A 38 8.36 51.12 30.54
N ALA A 39 8.91 50.01 30.03
CA ALA A 39 9.61 49.01 30.83
C ALA A 39 10.96 49.55 31.32
N ALA A 40 11.75 50.14 30.42
CA ALA A 40 13.02 50.77 30.76
C ALA A 40 12.85 51.98 31.71
N LEU A 41 11.79 52.78 31.51
CA LEU A 41 11.49 53.90 32.39
C LEU A 41 11.04 53.45 33.78
N PHE A 42 10.31 52.33 33.86
CA PHE A 42 9.94 51.73 35.14
C PHE A 42 11.15 51.18 35.88
N GLU A 43 12.13 50.60 35.19
CA GLU A 43 13.41 50.15 35.80
C GLU A 43 14.19 51.33 36.40
N VAL A 44 14.33 52.43 35.64
CA VAL A 44 14.99 53.66 36.12
C VAL A 44 14.25 54.25 37.33
N LEU A 45 12.93 54.25 37.30
CA LEU A 45 12.11 54.78 38.39
C LEU A 45 12.05 53.83 39.60
N ALA A 46 12.12 52.51 39.40
CA ALA A 46 12.09 51.53 40.48
C ALA A 46 13.26 51.71 41.46
N GLY A 47 14.43 52.15 40.96
CA GLY A 47 15.56 52.55 41.81
C GLY A 47 15.29 53.80 42.66
N VAL A 48 14.46 54.73 42.16
CA VAL A 48 14.13 56.01 42.84
C VAL A 48 12.93 55.89 43.78
N TYR A 49 11.98 54.97 43.52
CA TYR A 49 10.72 54.85 44.26
C TYR A 49 10.78 53.99 45.53
N ALA A 50 11.98 53.62 46.00
CA ALA A 50 12.14 52.91 47.27
C ALA A 50 11.79 53.79 48.49
N GLU A 51 11.84 55.12 48.40
CA GLU A 51 11.43 56.03 49.47
C GLU A 51 10.56 57.20 48.97
N GLN A 52 9.62 57.63 49.80
CA GLN A 52 8.32 58.20 49.42
C GLN A 52 8.24 59.72 49.12
N HIS A 53 7.14 60.05 48.43
CA HIS A 53 6.29 61.25 48.51
C HIS A 53 6.55 62.48 47.60
N GLY A 54 5.53 62.74 46.76
CA GLY A 54 4.78 64.01 46.83
C GLY A 54 5.36 65.21 46.11
N ILE A 55 5.36 65.22 44.77
CA ILE A 55 5.47 66.46 43.99
C ILE A 55 4.42 66.48 42.85
N ARG A 56 3.71 67.61 42.79
CA ARG A 56 2.77 67.98 41.74
C ARG A 56 3.53 68.23 40.44
N ASN A 57 3.19 67.49 39.40
CA ASN A 57 3.79 67.61 38.08
C ASN A 57 2.76 68.14 37.07
N GLU A 58 3.27 68.89 36.10
CA GLU A 58 2.60 69.23 34.85
C GLU A 58 2.00 67.95 34.22
N THR A 59 0.73 68.01 33.86
CA THR A 59 -0.02 66.86 33.37
C THR A 59 0.47 66.47 31.97
N VAL A 60 1.20 65.37 31.87
CA VAL A 60 1.34 64.62 30.61
C VAL A 60 0.00 63.91 30.39
N ASP A 61 -0.69 64.19 29.29
CA ASP A 61 -1.96 63.57 28.97
C ASP A 61 -1.74 62.14 28.42
N ILE A 62 -1.63 61.18 29.34
CA ILE A 62 -1.38 59.76 29.01
C ILE A 62 -2.61 59.14 28.31
N GLN A 63 -3.79 59.77 28.37
CA GLN A 63 -5.01 59.24 27.73
C GLN A 63 -5.01 59.42 26.21
N ALA A 64 -4.22 60.34 25.66
CA ALA A 64 -4.04 60.50 24.21
C ALA A 64 -3.06 59.48 23.60
N ALA A 65 -2.17 58.87 24.41
CA ALA A 65 -1.08 58.01 23.95
C ALA A 65 -1.50 56.56 23.62
N LYS A 66 -2.71 56.12 23.99
CA LYS A 66 -3.19 54.76 23.66
C LYS A 66 -3.61 54.59 22.20
N ALA A 67 -3.80 55.68 21.45
CA ALA A 67 -4.29 55.64 20.07
C ALA A 67 -3.25 56.08 19.01
N ARG A 68 -2.14 56.69 19.42
CA ARG A 68 -1.07 57.19 18.52
C ARG A 68 0.25 57.23 19.30
N PRO A 69 1.40 56.81 18.73
CA PRO A 69 2.68 56.94 19.41
C PRO A 69 2.89 58.42 19.79
N PRO A 70 3.33 58.72 21.04
CA PRO A 70 3.52 60.09 21.50
C PRO A 70 4.56 60.78 20.63
N ASN A 71 4.30 62.06 20.33
CA ASN A 71 5.19 62.87 19.50
C ASN A 71 6.56 63.04 20.22
N ASP A 72 7.67 63.14 19.48
CA ASP A 72 9.03 63.25 20.05
C ASP A 72 9.14 64.36 21.13
N GLN A 73 8.35 65.42 21.00
CA GLN A 73 8.25 66.50 21.99
C GLN A 73 7.59 66.08 23.31
N GLU A 74 6.57 65.22 23.27
CA GLU A 74 5.89 64.71 24.46
C GLU A 74 6.76 63.68 25.17
N LEU A 75 7.47 62.84 24.40
CA LEU A 75 8.44 61.90 24.93
C LEU A 75 9.61 62.61 25.62
N VAL A 76 10.14 63.67 25.02
CA VAL A 76 11.19 64.50 25.66
C VAL A 76 10.68 65.16 26.95
N LYS A 77 9.43 65.61 27.01
CA LYS A 77 8.84 66.14 28.27
C LYS A 77 8.75 65.07 29.35
N LEU A 78 8.31 63.87 28.99
CA LEU A 78 8.26 62.73 29.92
C LEU A 78 9.65 62.38 30.44
N LEU A 79 10.64 62.29 29.55
CA LEU A 79 12.03 61.96 29.92
C LEU A 79 12.67 63.07 30.77
N ARG A 80 12.41 64.34 30.48
CA ARG A 80 12.83 65.48 31.32
C ARG A 80 12.24 65.41 32.73
N LEU A 81 10.98 64.97 32.85
CA LEU A 81 10.33 64.76 34.13
C LEU A 81 11.01 63.65 34.94
N VAL A 82 11.31 62.52 34.27
CA VAL A 82 12.01 61.38 34.87
C VAL A 82 13.42 61.81 35.33
N VAL A 83 14.18 62.51 34.48
CA VAL A 83 15.49 63.07 34.86
C VAL A 83 15.35 64.06 36.03
N GLY A 84 14.32 64.90 36.04
CA GLY A 84 14.06 65.82 37.14
C GLY A 84 13.78 65.14 38.47
N LEU A 85 13.07 64.01 38.44
CA LEU A 85 12.82 63.19 39.63
C LEU A 85 14.09 62.51 40.11
N VAL A 86 14.85 61.93 39.18
CA VAL A 86 16.08 61.17 39.43
C VAL A 86 17.22 62.06 39.93
N VAL A 87 17.40 63.25 39.38
CA VAL A 87 18.45 64.18 39.84
C VAL A 87 18.15 64.74 41.24
N ARG A 88 16.87 64.76 41.62
CA ARG A 88 16.41 65.22 42.94
C ARG A 88 16.33 64.10 43.99
N SER A 89 16.51 62.84 43.60
CA SER A 89 16.56 61.74 44.56
C SER A 89 17.86 61.78 45.38
N GLU A 90 17.84 61.18 46.56
CA GLU A 90 19.03 61.07 47.41
C GLU A 90 20.09 60.13 46.79
N ASP A 91 19.66 59.20 45.93
CA ASP A 91 20.49 58.23 45.21
C ASP A 91 20.90 58.69 43.80
N ASN A 92 21.06 59.99 43.59
CA ASN A 92 21.38 60.53 42.26
C ASN A 92 22.83 60.25 41.78
N ASN A 93 23.71 59.72 42.64
CA ASN A 93 25.14 59.52 42.33
C ASN A 93 25.36 58.59 41.13
N GLU A 94 24.60 57.49 41.03
CA GLU A 94 24.73 56.53 39.93
C GLU A 94 24.27 57.16 38.61
N HIS A 95 23.18 57.92 38.65
CA HIS A 95 22.64 58.62 37.49
C HIS A 95 23.54 59.77 37.04
N VAL A 96 24.18 60.49 37.97
CA VAL A 96 25.17 61.53 37.66
C VAL A 96 26.44 60.92 37.06
N ASN A 97 26.92 59.79 37.58
CA ASN A 97 28.04 59.06 37.01
C ASN A 97 27.73 58.54 35.61
N ALA A 98 26.51 58.03 35.38
CA ALA A 98 26.04 57.62 34.05
C ALA A 98 25.95 58.81 33.09
N MET A 99 25.50 59.98 33.53
CA MET A 99 25.52 61.19 32.70
C MET A 99 26.95 61.63 32.34
N GLN A 100 27.92 61.46 33.24
CA GLN A 100 29.33 61.80 33.02
C GLN A 100 30.10 60.77 32.18
N SER A 101 29.56 59.57 31.97
CA SER A 101 30.19 58.55 31.13
C SER A 101 29.72 58.60 29.66
N LEU A 102 28.75 59.45 29.33
CA LEU A 102 28.25 59.67 27.96
C LEU A 102 29.29 60.33 27.04
N ALA A 103 29.02 60.37 25.74
CA ALA A 103 29.83 61.13 24.79
C ALA A 103 29.76 62.65 25.11
N TYR A 104 30.83 63.39 24.82
CA TYR A 104 30.95 64.81 25.21
C TYR A 104 29.77 65.67 24.74
N ASP A 105 29.28 65.46 23.52
CA ASP A 105 28.14 66.21 22.96
C ASP A 105 26.82 65.90 23.71
N ASP A 106 26.65 64.66 24.15
CA ASP A 106 25.49 64.23 24.95
C ASP A 106 25.59 64.73 26.40
N GLN A 107 26.80 64.79 26.97
CA GLN A 107 27.03 65.36 28.30
C GLN A 107 26.63 66.84 28.36
N VAL A 108 27.03 67.64 27.36
CA VAL A 108 26.67 69.06 27.26
C VAL A 108 25.16 69.24 27.13
N THR A 109 24.52 68.37 26.32
CA THR A 109 23.06 68.37 26.13
C THR A 109 22.33 68.00 27.42
N MET A 110 22.79 66.98 28.13
CA MET A 110 22.22 66.54 29.41
C MET A 110 22.39 67.59 30.51
N MET A 111 23.55 68.23 30.59
CA MET A 111 23.80 69.33 31.53
C MET A 111 22.81 70.48 31.33
N SER A 112 22.56 70.89 30.07
CA SER A 112 21.57 71.91 29.75
C SER A 112 20.13 71.50 30.11
N ILE A 113 19.80 70.20 29.98
CA ILE A 113 18.49 69.68 30.38
C ILE A 113 18.33 69.74 31.90
N VAL A 114 19.34 69.32 32.66
CA VAL A 114 19.31 69.35 34.14
C VAL A 114 19.21 70.77 34.68
N GLU A 115 19.99 71.71 34.12
CA GLU A 115 19.91 73.13 34.48
C GLU A 115 18.52 73.72 34.23
N SER A 116 17.88 73.37 33.11
CA SER A 116 16.51 73.79 32.78
C SER A 116 15.50 73.25 33.78
N VAL A 117 15.60 71.96 34.15
CA VAL A 117 14.62 71.31 35.04
C VAL A 117 14.76 71.81 36.49
N LEU A 118 15.96 72.17 36.93
CA LEU A 118 16.18 72.73 38.27
C LEU A 118 15.80 74.22 38.39
N ALA A 119 15.81 74.98 37.28
CA ALA A 119 15.46 76.40 37.28
C ALA A 119 13.94 76.67 37.38
N ASP A 120 13.08 75.72 36.96
CA ASP A 120 11.62 75.90 36.85
C ASP A 120 10.83 75.68 38.16
N VAL A 121 11.50 75.59 39.33
CA VAL A 121 10.84 75.37 40.63
C VAL A 121 10.60 76.70 41.38
N PRO A 122 9.34 77.13 41.62
CA PRO A 122 9.05 78.32 42.43
C PRO A 122 9.29 78.06 43.93
N GLN A 123 10.13 78.88 44.56
CA GLN A 123 10.29 78.93 46.02
C GLN A 123 8.98 79.43 46.68
N SER A 124 8.41 78.67 47.62
CA SER A 124 7.22 79.08 48.39
C SER A 124 7.54 80.25 49.34
N PRO A 125 6.72 81.33 49.39
CA PRO A 125 6.87 82.36 50.41
C PRO A 125 6.34 81.89 51.79
N PRO A 126 6.85 82.41 52.93
CA PRO A 126 6.37 82.06 54.27
C PRO A 126 5.06 82.78 54.63
N LEU A 127 4.14 82.06 55.28
CA LEU A 127 2.96 82.64 55.94
C LEU A 127 3.39 83.51 57.13
N GLU A 128 3.09 84.81 57.11
CA GLU A 128 3.07 85.67 58.30
C GLU A 128 1.69 85.58 58.97
N ALA A 129 1.66 85.08 60.20
CA ALA A 129 0.50 85.14 61.09
C ALA A 129 0.45 86.52 61.78
N ALA A 130 -0.56 87.32 61.45
CA ALA A 130 -0.85 88.57 62.15
C ALA A 130 -1.76 88.32 63.36
N THR A 131 -1.21 88.45 64.55
CA THR A 131 -1.91 88.49 65.83
C THR A 131 -2.37 89.92 66.11
N THR A 132 -3.69 90.18 66.16
CA THR A 132 -4.25 91.39 66.81
C THR A 132 -5.56 91.03 67.55
N PRO A 133 -5.82 91.63 68.75
CA PRO A 133 -6.96 91.27 69.58
C PRO A 133 -8.26 91.87 69.05
N ALA A 134 -9.24 91.03 68.74
CA ALA A 134 -10.53 91.42 68.16
C ALA A 134 -11.51 91.98 69.21
N VAL A 135 -12.29 92.97 68.77
CA VAL A 135 -13.48 93.51 69.45
C VAL A 135 -14.58 92.42 69.46
N PRO A 136 -15.35 92.22 70.56
CA PRO A 136 -16.28 91.10 70.70
C PRO A 136 -17.35 90.96 69.60
N ASP A 137 -17.74 92.06 68.94
CA ASP A 137 -18.70 92.03 67.83
C ASP A 137 -18.10 91.52 66.50
N GLN A 138 -16.80 91.70 66.27
CA GLN A 138 -16.11 91.15 65.09
C GLN A 138 -15.90 89.64 65.24
N ALA A 139 -15.54 89.18 66.45
CA ALA A 139 -15.43 87.76 66.74
C ALA A 139 -16.76 87.01 66.55
N ALA A 140 -17.90 87.63 66.92
CA ALA A 140 -19.22 87.04 66.71
C ALA A 140 -19.58 86.90 65.21
N GLN A 141 -19.26 87.90 64.39
CA GLN A 141 -19.49 87.86 62.93
C GLN A 141 -18.58 86.84 62.24
N GLU A 142 -17.33 86.71 62.68
CA GLU A 142 -16.40 85.68 62.19
C GLU A 142 -16.87 84.29 62.57
N ILE A 143 -17.37 84.08 63.80
CA ILE A 143 -17.96 82.80 64.21
C ILE A 143 -19.16 82.44 63.33
N GLU A 144 -20.05 83.39 63.01
CA GLU A 144 -21.21 83.13 62.14
C GLU A 144 -20.78 82.85 60.68
N ALA A 145 -19.75 83.53 60.18
CA ALA A 145 -19.16 83.25 58.86
C ALA A 145 -18.57 81.84 58.80
N LEU A 146 -17.79 81.45 59.81
CA LEU A 146 -17.21 80.11 59.94
C LEU A 146 -18.29 79.03 60.07
N GLN A 147 -19.40 79.30 60.77
CA GLN A 147 -20.54 78.38 60.82
C GLN A 147 -21.16 78.17 59.44
N ARG A 148 -21.38 79.26 58.67
CA ARG A 148 -21.90 79.16 57.30
C ARG A 148 -20.93 78.45 56.35
N ASP A 149 -19.62 78.65 56.51
CA ASP A 149 -18.59 77.95 55.75
C ASP A 149 -18.57 76.45 56.11
N LEU A 150 -18.69 76.12 57.40
CA LEU A 150 -18.78 74.74 57.88
C LEU A 150 -20.04 74.04 57.37
N GLU A 151 -21.18 74.71 57.36
CA GLU A 151 -22.41 74.19 56.76
C GLU A 151 -22.28 73.95 55.25
N ARG A 152 -21.63 74.87 54.52
CA ARG A 152 -21.34 74.70 53.08
C ARG A 152 -20.38 73.54 52.83
N ALA A 153 -19.32 73.43 53.62
CA ALA A 153 -18.38 72.32 53.55
C ALA A 153 -19.06 70.99 53.87
N ASN A 154 -19.92 70.96 54.90
CA ASN A 154 -20.67 69.77 55.29
C ASN A 154 -21.65 69.32 54.19
N LYS A 155 -22.38 70.27 53.56
CA LYS A 155 -23.23 69.97 52.39
C LYS A 155 -22.42 69.45 51.20
N SER A 156 -21.25 70.04 50.92
CA SER A 156 -20.35 69.56 49.87
C SER A 156 -19.82 68.15 50.16
N TYR A 157 -19.46 67.88 51.42
CA TYR A 157 -19.02 66.57 51.87
C TYR A 157 -20.13 65.52 51.73
N GLN A 158 -21.36 65.84 52.14
CA GLN A 158 -22.52 64.97 51.97
C GLN A 158 -22.77 64.64 50.49
N ALA A 159 -22.74 65.64 49.61
CA ALA A 159 -22.91 65.41 48.17
C ALA A 159 -21.80 64.54 47.56
N GLN A 160 -20.56 64.69 48.04
CA GLN A 160 -19.45 63.82 47.63
C GLN A 160 -19.62 62.40 48.17
N HIS A 161 -20.08 62.24 49.40
CA HIS A 161 -20.35 60.95 50.01
C HIS A 161 -21.47 60.20 49.27
N GLU A 162 -22.58 60.86 48.95
CA GLU A 162 -23.66 60.28 48.14
C GLU A 162 -23.15 59.84 46.76
N ARG A 163 -22.31 60.65 46.11
CA ARG A 163 -21.67 60.26 44.83
C ARG A 163 -20.79 59.03 44.99
N LEU A 164 -19.97 58.95 46.03
CA LEU A 164 -19.14 57.76 46.30
C LEU A 164 -20.00 56.52 46.50
N VAL A 165 -21.08 56.61 47.29
CA VAL A 165 -22.03 55.51 47.49
C VAL A 165 -22.65 55.04 46.17
N THR A 166 -23.04 55.97 45.29
CA THR A 166 -23.58 55.60 43.96
C THR A 166 -22.54 54.91 43.08
N VAL A 167 -21.29 55.40 43.08
CA VAL A 167 -20.20 54.80 42.29
C VAL A 167 -19.83 53.42 42.84
N GLU A 168 -19.81 53.25 44.17
CA GLU A 168 -19.58 51.96 44.81
C GLU A 168 -20.67 50.94 44.44
N ALA A 169 -21.93 51.35 44.42
CA ALA A 169 -23.04 50.49 43.99
C ALA A 169 -22.93 50.10 42.50
N ASP A 170 -22.56 51.04 41.63
CA ASP A 170 -22.33 50.76 40.21
C ASP A 170 -21.12 49.82 40.01
N LEU A 171 -20.06 49.98 40.79
CA LEU A 171 -18.87 49.13 40.74
C LEU A 171 -19.20 47.70 41.18
N GLN A 172 -20.02 47.52 42.23
CA GLN A 172 -20.54 46.21 42.64
C GLN A 172 -21.36 45.56 41.54
N ARG A 173 -22.26 46.31 40.86
CA ARG A 173 -23.04 45.80 39.73
C ARG A 173 -22.15 45.33 38.59
N VAL A 174 -21.14 46.13 38.21
CA VAL A 174 -20.18 45.75 37.15
C VAL A 174 -19.37 44.51 37.54
N GLN A 175 -19.00 44.37 38.82
CA GLN A 175 -18.32 43.18 39.32
C GLN A 175 -19.20 41.92 39.22
N GLU A 176 -20.49 42.01 39.57
CA GLU A 176 -21.43 40.91 39.40
C GLU A 176 -21.61 40.53 37.92
N GLU A 177 -21.73 41.51 37.04
CA GLU A 177 -21.84 41.30 35.59
C GLU A 177 -20.57 40.66 35.02
N HIS A 178 -19.39 41.11 35.43
CA HIS A 178 -18.11 40.48 35.07
C HIS A 178 -18.07 39.02 35.52
N HIS A 179 -18.48 38.74 36.76
CA HIS A 179 -18.51 37.38 37.28
C HIS A 179 -19.48 36.49 36.50
N ARG A 180 -20.64 37.02 36.10
CA ARG A 180 -21.60 36.30 35.22
C ARG A 180 -21.01 36.04 33.83
N LEU A 181 -20.30 37.00 33.26
CA LEU A 181 -19.61 36.83 31.97
C LEU A 181 -18.50 35.78 32.06
N ASP A 182 -17.72 35.77 33.14
CA ASP A 182 -16.68 34.74 33.37
C ASP A 182 -17.29 33.34 33.44
N GLN A 183 -18.42 33.19 34.14
CA GLN A 183 -19.16 31.91 34.20
C GLN A 183 -19.66 31.50 32.81
N LEU A 184 -20.16 32.44 32.01
CA LEU A 184 -20.64 32.17 30.66
C LEU A 184 -19.48 31.77 29.74
N VAL A 185 -18.34 32.46 29.81
CA VAL A 185 -17.11 32.11 29.07
C VAL A 185 -16.62 30.72 29.46
N ALA A 186 -16.66 30.35 30.75
CA ALA A 186 -16.32 29.01 31.19
C ALA A 186 -17.27 27.96 30.57
N SER A 187 -18.59 28.20 30.60
CA SER A 187 -19.57 27.28 29.99
C SER A 187 -19.41 27.13 28.48
N LEU A 188 -19.05 28.20 27.76
CA LEU A 188 -18.78 28.14 26.33
C LEU A 188 -17.54 27.29 26.04
N ARG A 189 -16.49 27.39 26.86
CA ARG A 189 -15.31 26.51 26.75
C ARG A 189 -15.66 25.05 27.00
N ASP A 190 -16.58 24.75 27.90
CA ASP A 190 -17.06 23.37 28.12
C ASP A 190 -17.77 22.83 26.87
N VAL A 191 -18.65 23.62 26.26
CA VAL A 191 -19.31 23.28 24.99
C VAL A 191 -18.32 23.12 23.84
N GLU A 192 -17.27 23.94 23.77
CA GLU A 192 -16.19 23.78 22.78
C GLU A 192 -15.47 22.43 22.94
N ARG A 193 -15.17 22.03 24.18
CA ARG A 193 -14.55 20.71 24.44
C ARG A 193 -15.50 19.56 24.08
N GLU A 194 -16.80 19.69 24.35
CA GLU A 194 -17.79 18.70 23.92
C GLU A 194 -17.90 18.60 22.40
N ARG A 195 -17.88 19.74 21.69
CA ARG A 195 -17.84 19.77 20.23
C ARG A 195 -16.60 19.03 19.70
N ASP A 196 -15.43 19.31 20.27
CA ASP A 196 -14.18 18.69 19.84
C ASP A 196 -14.21 17.17 20.09
N ALA A 197 -14.71 16.73 21.26
CA ALA A 197 -14.90 15.32 21.55
C ALA A 197 -15.89 14.63 20.60
N LEU A 198 -16.98 15.31 20.21
CA LEU A 198 -17.93 14.79 19.22
C LEU A 198 -17.32 14.75 17.81
N GLN A 199 -16.44 15.68 17.49
CA GLN A 199 -15.72 15.69 16.22
C GLN A 199 -14.72 14.52 16.13
N ASP A 200 -14.00 14.22 17.20
CA ASP A 200 -13.13 13.05 17.30
C ASP A 200 -13.94 11.75 17.12
N GLN A 201 -15.08 11.63 17.83
CA GLN A 201 -15.99 10.49 17.64
C GLN A 201 -16.48 10.40 16.19
N GLN A 202 -16.83 11.52 15.56
CA GLN A 202 -17.27 11.53 14.17
C GLN A 202 -16.19 11.00 13.23
N ASP A 203 -14.93 11.35 13.45
CA ASP A 203 -13.81 10.89 12.62
C ASP A 203 -13.49 9.41 12.86
N GLU A 204 -13.63 8.92 14.09
CA GLU A 204 -13.61 7.48 14.40
C GLU A 204 -14.71 6.71 13.66
N TRP A 205 -15.96 7.19 13.70
CA TRP A 205 -17.08 6.57 12.97
C TRP A 205 -16.87 6.59 11.45
N LYS A 206 -16.32 7.68 10.89
CA LYS A 206 -15.95 7.75 9.47
C LYS A 206 -14.90 6.70 9.13
N HIS A 207 -13.85 6.56 9.93
CA HIS A 207 -12.83 5.54 9.72
C HIS A 207 -13.42 4.12 9.80
N MET A 208 -14.28 3.82 10.78
CA MET A 208 -14.97 2.53 10.88
C MET A 208 -15.91 2.26 9.68
N ALA A 209 -16.60 3.29 9.18
CA ALA A 209 -17.44 3.17 7.98
C ALA A 209 -16.60 2.89 6.72
N GLU A 210 -15.43 3.52 6.58
CA GLU A 210 -14.50 3.24 5.49
C GLU A 210 -13.93 1.82 5.56
N GLN A 211 -13.61 1.33 6.75
CA GLN A 211 -13.20 -0.06 6.96
C GLN A 211 -14.32 -1.05 6.59
N SER A 212 -15.55 -0.80 7.03
CA SER A 212 -16.72 -1.61 6.65
C SER A 212 -16.94 -1.61 5.13
N LYS A 213 -16.78 -0.46 4.46
CA LYS A 213 -16.85 -0.36 2.99
C LYS A 213 -15.74 -1.15 2.30
N LYS A 214 -14.53 -1.18 2.86
CA LYS A 214 -13.43 -2.04 2.36
C LYS A 214 -13.77 -3.53 2.52
N GLN A 215 -14.31 -3.93 3.67
CA GLN A 215 -14.76 -5.31 3.90
C GLN A 215 -15.90 -5.71 2.96
N ALA A 216 -16.87 -4.84 2.71
CA ALA A 216 -17.96 -5.08 1.75
C ALA A 216 -17.41 -5.34 0.34
N ARG A 217 -16.46 -4.52 -0.13
CA ARG A 217 -15.79 -4.73 -1.43
C ARG A 217 -15.04 -6.06 -1.49
N GLN A 218 -14.41 -6.47 -0.39
CA GLN A 218 -13.74 -7.78 -0.32
C GLN A 218 -14.75 -8.94 -0.41
N LEU A 219 -15.90 -8.82 0.27
CA LEU A 219 -16.98 -9.80 0.18
C LEU A 219 -17.56 -9.89 -1.24
N ASP A 220 -17.70 -8.77 -1.96
CA ASP A 220 -18.16 -8.78 -3.35
C ASP A 220 -17.17 -9.49 -4.28
N VAL A 221 -15.86 -9.25 -4.12
CA VAL A 221 -14.83 -10.00 -4.87
C VAL A 221 -14.88 -11.50 -4.57
N LEU A 222 -15.11 -11.89 -3.31
CA LEU A 222 -15.27 -13.29 -2.94
C LEU A 222 -16.55 -13.89 -3.56
N ARG A 223 -17.67 -13.15 -3.58
CA ARG A 223 -18.91 -13.56 -4.24
C ARG A 223 -18.71 -13.80 -5.73
N ASP A 224 -18.09 -12.87 -6.44
CA ASP A 224 -17.77 -13.01 -7.88
C ASP A 224 -16.91 -14.25 -8.14
N ARG A 225 -15.93 -14.54 -7.27
CA ARG A 225 -15.11 -15.75 -7.37
C ARG A 225 -15.93 -17.02 -7.14
N THR A 226 -16.85 -17.01 -6.17
CA THR A 226 -17.71 -18.17 -5.91
C THR A 226 -18.71 -18.41 -7.04
N GLU A 227 -19.22 -17.35 -7.68
CA GLU A 227 -20.09 -17.44 -8.85
C GLU A 227 -19.32 -18.02 -10.05
N LYS A 228 -18.13 -17.49 -10.36
CA LYS A 228 -17.24 -18.05 -11.38
C LYS A 228 -16.90 -19.52 -11.13
N ALA A 229 -16.65 -19.90 -9.87
CA ALA A 229 -16.40 -21.30 -9.51
C ALA A 229 -17.65 -22.17 -9.69
N ALA A 230 -18.85 -21.64 -9.44
CA ALA A 230 -20.10 -22.35 -9.70
C ALA A 230 -20.34 -22.54 -11.21
N ASP A 231 -20.05 -21.53 -12.04
CA ASP A 231 -20.14 -21.63 -13.50
C ASP A 231 -19.15 -22.64 -14.08
N LEU A 232 -17.89 -22.61 -13.63
CA LEU A 232 -16.90 -23.62 -14.04
C LEU A 232 -17.35 -25.04 -13.64
N ARG A 233 -17.93 -25.23 -12.46
CA ARG A 233 -18.50 -26.53 -12.05
C ARG A 233 -19.66 -26.97 -12.94
N ARG A 234 -20.52 -26.03 -13.40
CA ARG A 234 -21.59 -26.35 -14.37
C ARG A 234 -21.00 -26.76 -15.71
N GLN A 235 -19.99 -26.04 -16.21
CA GLN A 235 -19.29 -26.37 -17.46
C GLN A 235 -18.59 -27.73 -17.37
N VAL A 236 -17.92 -28.04 -16.25
CA VAL A 236 -17.30 -29.35 -16.04
C VAL A 236 -18.35 -30.47 -16.08
N LYS A 237 -19.48 -30.31 -15.39
CA LYS A 237 -20.58 -31.30 -15.44
C LYS A 237 -21.17 -31.47 -16.85
N GLU A 238 -21.29 -30.39 -17.61
CA GLU A 238 -21.76 -30.44 -18.99
C GLU A 238 -20.77 -31.18 -19.90
N LEU A 239 -19.47 -30.89 -19.75
CA LEU A 239 -18.40 -31.61 -20.46
C LEU A 239 -18.33 -33.09 -20.06
N GLU A 240 -18.51 -33.41 -18.78
CA GLU A 240 -18.62 -34.78 -18.28
C GLU A 240 -19.83 -35.50 -18.89
N SER A 241 -21.00 -34.86 -18.96
CA SER A 241 -22.19 -35.41 -19.64
C SER A 241 -21.90 -35.69 -21.12
N ARG A 242 -21.37 -34.71 -21.85
CA ARG A 242 -21.03 -34.87 -23.27
C ARG A 242 -19.99 -35.97 -23.49
N ASN A 243 -18.98 -36.08 -22.63
CA ASN A 243 -17.98 -37.13 -22.72
C ASN A 243 -18.60 -38.51 -22.44
N SER A 244 -19.53 -38.60 -21.48
CA SER A 244 -20.27 -39.84 -21.22
C SER A 244 -21.16 -40.24 -22.41
N GLU A 245 -21.82 -39.28 -23.07
CA GLU A 245 -22.62 -39.50 -24.29
C GLU A 245 -21.76 -39.92 -25.48
N LEU A 246 -20.58 -39.32 -25.65
CA LEU A 246 -19.63 -39.73 -26.68
C LEU A 246 -19.06 -41.13 -26.41
N ALA A 247 -18.79 -41.46 -25.15
CA ALA A 247 -18.32 -42.79 -24.76
C ALA A 247 -19.40 -43.87 -25.02
N THR A 248 -20.67 -43.61 -24.71
CA THR A 248 -21.76 -44.54 -25.03
C THR A 248 -22.00 -44.65 -26.54
N ALA A 249 -21.96 -43.53 -27.29
CA ALA A 249 -22.08 -43.56 -28.74
C ALA A 249 -20.93 -44.33 -29.41
N LEU A 250 -19.72 -44.22 -28.88
CA LEU A 250 -18.56 -44.98 -29.35
C LEU A 250 -18.75 -46.48 -29.06
N ALA A 251 -19.18 -46.85 -27.84
CA ALA A 251 -19.48 -48.23 -27.48
C ALA A 251 -20.55 -48.85 -28.40
N ASP A 252 -21.66 -48.13 -28.62
CA ASP A 252 -22.73 -48.53 -29.54
C ASP A 252 -22.21 -48.69 -30.98
N ALA A 253 -21.36 -47.77 -31.45
CA ALA A 253 -20.76 -47.85 -32.78
C ALA A 253 -19.82 -49.05 -32.91
N THR A 254 -19.02 -49.34 -31.88
CA THR A 254 -18.16 -50.52 -31.85
C THR A 254 -18.98 -51.81 -31.85
N ASP A 255 -20.06 -51.88 -31.07
CA ASP A 255 -20.94 -53.06 -31.00
C ASP A 255 -21.67 -53.29 -32.32
N ARG A 256 -22.17 -52.22 -32.97
CA ARG A 256 -22.74 -52.29 -34.32
C ARG A 256 -21.70 -52.79 -35.32
N SER A 257 -20.49 -52.23 -35.31
CA SER A 257 -19.42 -52.64 -36.23
C SER A 257 -19.00 -54.10 -36.03
N ALA A 258 -18.94 -54.56 -34.77
CA ALA A 258 -18.63 -55.94 -34.42
C ALA A 258 -19.77 -56.89 -34.85
N SER A 259 -21.02 -56.51 -34.62
CA SER A 259 -22.21 -57.25 -35.07
C SER A 259 -22.27 -57.38 -36.60
N ASP A 260 -22.04 -56.28 -37.32
CA ASP A 260 -21.98 -56.26 -38.78
C ASP A 260 -20.85 -57.15 -39.31
N LEU A 261 -19.68 -57.11 -38.69
CA LEU A 261 -18.56 -57.99 -39.02
C LEU A 261 -18.91 -59.47 -38.76
N MET A 262 -19.56 -59.77 -37.63
CA MET A 262 -20.01 -61.13 -37.30
C MET A 262 -21.08 -61.63 -38.27
N GLU A 263 -22.04 -60.80 -38.69
CA GLU A 263 -23.03 -61.17 -39.71
C GLU A 263 -22.36 -61.40 -41.07
N LYS A 264 -21.41 -60.55 -41.46
CA LYS A 264 -20.59 -60.77 -42.67
C LYS A 264 -19.84 -62.10 -42.59
N HIS A 265 -19.17 -62.40 -41.48
CA HIS A 265 -18.46 -63.67 -41.29
C HIS A 265 -19.41 -64.87 -41.30
N ARG A 266 -20.57 -64.79 -40.65
CA ARG A 266 -21.62 -65.83 -40.70
C ARG A 266 -22.15 -66.04 -42.12
N SER A 267 -22.39 -64.96 -42.87
CA SER A 267 -22.85 -65.06 -44.27
C SER A 267 -21.79 -65.66 -45.19
N ALA A 268 -20.52 -65.29 -45.02
CA ALA A 268 -19.39 -65.85 -45.76
C ALA A 268 -19.20 -67.34 -45.42
N HIS A 269 -19.34 -67.71 -44.14
CA HIS A 269 -19.27 -69.10 -43.71
C HIS A 269 -20.38 -69.95 -44.34
N ARG A 270 -21.64 -69.49 -44.30
CA ARG A 270 -22.77 -70.15 -44.98
C ARG A 270 -22.54 -70.31 -46.49
N LEU A 271 -21.95 -69.31 -47.14
CA LEU A 271 -21.59 -69.42 -48.57
C LEU A 271 -20.49 -70.45 -48.81
N SER A 272 -19.48 -70.51 -47.93
CA SER A 272 -18.44 -71.54 -48.01
C SER A 272 -19.00 -72.95 -47.77
N GLU A 273 -19.87 -73.13 -46.77
CA GLU A 273 -20.54 -74.41 -46.48
C GLU A 273 -21.36 -74.90 -47.69
N ARG A 274 -22.11 -74.00 -48.34
CA ARG A 274 -22.84 -74.34 -49.58
C ARG A 274 -21.92 -74.78 -50.71
N LYS A 275 -20.77 -74.12 -50.88
CA LYS A 275 -19.77 -74.51 -51.88
C LYS A 275 -19.17 -75.87 -51.56
N TYR A 276 -18.88 -76.15 -50.28
CA TYR A 276 -18.39 -77.46 -49.86
C TYR A 276 -19.43 -78.55 -50.10
N ALA A 277 -20.69 -78.34 -49.73
CA ALA A 277 -21.77 -79.28 -50.02
C ALA A 277 -21.93 -79.56 -51.53
N GLN A 278 -21.86 -78.51 -52.37
CA GLN A 278 -21.89 -78.69 -53.84
C GLN A 278 -20.69 -79.49 -54.37
N LEU A 279 -19.49 -79.28 -53.80
CA LEU A 279 -18.30 -80.04 -54.17
C LEU A 279 -18.38 -81.50 -53.68
N GLU A 280 -18.96 -81.74 -52.50
CA GLU A 280 -19.23 -83.09 -51.98
C GLU A 280 -20.23 -83.82 -52.88
N GLU A 281 -21.37 -83.21 -53.24
CA GLU A 281 -22.33 -83.78 -54.20
C GLU A 281 -21.68 -84.09 -55.56
N ALA A 282 -20.86 -83.16 -56.09
CA ALA A 282 -20.12 -83.40 -57.33
C ALA A 282 -19.11 -84.54 -57.21
N HIS A 283 -18.43 -84.66 -56.06
CA HIS A 283 -17.52 -85.76 -55.78
C HIS A 283 -18.27 -87.09 -55.71
N GLU A 284 -19.42 -87.15 -55.03
CA GLU A 284 -20.28 -88.34 -54.96
C GLU A 284 -20.77 -88.76 -56.36
N MET A 285 -21.15 -87.79 -57.21
CA MET A 285 -21.51 -88.07 -58.61
C MET A 285 -20.34 -88.67 -59.39
N LEU A 286 -19.13 -88.09 -59.27
CA LEU A 286 -17.93 -88.61 -59.94
C LEU A 286 -17.52 -89.99 -59.43
N VAL A 287 -17.68 -90.26 -58.13
CA VAL A 287 -17.47 -91.60 -57.55
C VAL A 287 -18.46 -92.59 -58.12
N HIS A 288 -19.74 -92.21 -58.23
CA HIS A 288 -20.75 -93.04 -58.87
C HIS A 288 -20.42 -93.31 -60.35
N GLU A 289 -20.03 -92.29 -61.11
CA GLU A 289 -19.58 -92.44 -62.50
C GLU A 289 -18.38 -93.38 -62.60
N ARG A 290 -17.37 -93.22 -61.75
CA ARG A 290 -16.23 -94.14 -61.65
C ARG A 290 -16.71 -95.58 -61.42
N ASP A 291 -17.56 -95.81 -60.43
CA ASP A 291 -18.04 -97.15 -60.09
C ASP A 291 -18.84 -97.78 -61.24
N THR A 292 -19.64 -96.99 -61.95
CA THR A 292 -20.37 -97.47 -63.15
C THR A 292 -19.42 -97.83 -64.29
N LEU A 293 -18.36 -97.05 -64.51
CA LEU A 293 -17.33 -97.34 -65.51
C LEU A 293 -16.52 -98.57 -65.11
N GLU A 294 -16.12 -98.72 -63.85
CA GLU A 294 -15.45 -99.91 -63.33
C GLU A 294 -16.30 -101.16 -63.53
N ALA A 295 -17.60 -101.11 -63.21
CA ALA A 295 -18.52 -102.22 -63.46
C ALA A 295 -18.65 -102.55 -64.95
N ARG A 296 -18.61 -101.54 -65.84
CA ARG A 296 -18.63 -101.73 -67.29
C ARG A 296 -17.32 -102.36 -67.80
N CYS A 297 -16.17 -101.89 -67.33
CA CYS A 297 -14.87 -102.48 -67.63
C CYS A 297 -14.82 -103.93 -67.16
N TYR A 298 -15.28 -104.23 -65.95
CA TYR A 298 -15.37 -105.59 -65.43
C TYR A 298 -16.23 -106.49 -66.34
N LYS A 299 -17.39 -106.01 -66.82
CA LYS A 299 -18.24 -106.74 -67.78
C LYS A 299 -17.54 -106.97 -69.13
N LEU A 300 -16.83 -105.98 -69.65
CA LEU A 300 -16.07 -106.11 -70.90
C LEU A 300 -14.89 -107.09 -70.75
N GLU A 301 -14.22 -107.09 -69.60
CA GLU A 301 -13.19 -108.07 -69.28
C GLU A 301 -13.76 -109.49 -69.15
N GLU A 302 -14.92 -109.64 -68.50
CA GLU A 302 -15.65 -110.92 -68.43
C GLU A 302 -16.00 -111.43 -69.83
N GLN A 303 -16.53 -110.55 -70.69
CA GLN A 303 -16.82 -110.84 -72.10
C GLN A 303 -15.55 -111.25 -72.86
N ARG A 304 -14.46 -110.49 -72.72
CA ARG A 304 -13.16 -110.85 -73.31
C ARG A 304 -12.68 -112.22 -72.84
N ARG A 305 -12.87 -112.56 -71.55
CA ARG A 305 -12.55 -113.89 -71.02
C ARG A 305 -13.46 -114.98 -71.61
N THR A 306 -14.75 -114.72 -71.80
CA THR A 306 -15.65 -115.69 -72.45
C THR A 306 -15.33 -115.86 -73.93
N ASP A 307 -15.06 -114.78 -74.64
CA ASP A 307 -14.67 -114.80 -76.06
C ASP A 307 -13.32 -115.51 -76.22
N GLN A 308 -12.37 -115.27 -75.31
CA GLN A 308 -11.11 -116.01 -75.26
C GLN A 308 -11.35 -117.50 -75.03
N LYS A 309 -12.19 -117.89 -74.07
CA LYS A 309 -12.55 -119.30 -73.85
C LYS A 309 -13.21 -119.90 -75.08
N GLN A 310 -14.11 -119.18 -75.75
CA GLN A 310 -14.74 -119.63 -76.99
C GLN A 310 -13.70 -119.81 -78.10
N LEU A 311 -12.78 -118.86 -78.26
CA LEU A 311 -11.65 -118.95 -79.18
C LEU A 311 -10.81 -120.18 -78.89
N ASP A 312 -10.42 -120.40 -77.62
CA ASP A 312 -9.65 -121.56 -77.19
C ASP A 312 -10.40 -122.86 -77.50
N THR A 313 -11.72 -122.91 -77.28
CA THR A 313 -12.56 -124.08 -77.62
C THR A 313 -12.61 -124.32 -79.13
N LEU A 314 -12.70 -123.26 -79.94
CA LEU A 314 -12.65 -123.35 -81.40
C LEU A 314 -11.27 -123.80 -81.89
N LEU A 315 -10.19 -123.30 -81.28
CA LEU A 315 -8.82 -123.73 -81.56
C LEU A 315 -8.59 -125.19 -81.16
N GLU A 316 -9.14 -125.66 -80.04
CA GLU A 316 -9.14 -127.08 -79.66
C GLU A 316 -9.96 -127.93 -80.64
N ARG A 317 -11.10 -127.41 -81.13
CA ARG A 317 -11.87 -128.07 -82.19
C ARG A 317 -11.10 -128.13 -83.51
N ILE A 318 -10.37 -127.08 -83.86
CA ILE A 318 -9.46 -127.09 -85.02
C ILE A 318 -8.36 -128.13 -84.79
N ARG A 319 -7.67 -128.13 -83.64
CA ARG A 319 -6.65 -129.12 -83.29
C ARG A 319 -7.15 -130.56 -83.34
N THR A 320 -8.39 -130.81 -82.90
CA THR A 320 -8.98 -132.15 -82.96
C THR A 320 -9.36 -132.55 -84.39
N LEU A 321 -9.85 -131.61 -85.21
CA LEU A 321 -10.02 -131.83 -86.65
C LEU A 321 -8.68 -132.05 -87.38
N GLU A 322 -7.61 -131.39 -86.94
CA GLU A 322 -6.24 -131.59 -87.41
C GLU A 322 -5.66 -132.96 -86.96
N LEU A 323 -6.15 -133.54 -85.86
CA LEU A 323 -5.73 -134.87 -85.36
C LEU A 323 -6.49 -136.04 -86.01
N ASP A 324 -7.76 -135.86 -86.44
CA ASP A 324 -8.55 -136.89 -87.13
C ASP A 324 -8.28 -136.98 -88.65
N ALA A 325 -7.65 -135.96 -89.23
CA ALA A 325 -7.10 -135.99 -90.59
C ALA A 325 -5.58 -136.19 -90.51
N GLY A 326 -5.15 -137.44 -90.28
CA GLY A 326 -3.74 -137.79 -90.06
C GLY A 326 -2.78 -137.27 -91.14
N VAL A 327 -2.13 -136.14 -90.87
CA VAL A 327 -0.89 -135.69 -91.52
C VAL A 327 -0.08 -134.84 -90.54
N LEU A 328 1.02 -135.44 -90.08
CA LEU A 328 2.32 -134.86 -89.73
C LEU A 328 2.41 -133.35 -89.49
N VAL A 329 2.53 -132.98 -88.21
CA VAL A 329 3.37 -131.86 -87.73
C VAL A 329 4.84 -132.27 -87.92
N PRO A 330 5.69 -131.42 -88.53
CA PRO A 330 6.60 -130.61 -87.71
C PRO A 330 6.66 -129.13 -88.11
N THR A 331 6.24 -128.29 -87.17
CA THR A 331 6.95 -127.10 -86.67
C THR A 331 7.43 -126.07 -87.71
N LEU A 332 6.52 -125.19 -88.14
CA LEU A 332 6.82 -123.87 -88.73
C LEU A 332 5.71 -122.87 -88.34
N ALA A 333 6.01 -121.99 -87.38
CA ALA A 333 5.35 -120.72 -87.09
C ALA A 333 6.39 -119.90 -86.29
N GLU A 334 6.99 -118.81 -86.75
CA GLU A 334 6.41 -117.61 -87.38
C GLU A 334 5.37 -116.95 -86.48
N GLU A 335 5.83 -116.07 -85.57
CA GLU A 335 5.12 -114.84 -85.23
C GLU A 335 6.14 -113.71 -85.04
N THR A 336 6.51 -113.14 -86.17
CA THR A 336 6.69 -111.69 -86.31
C THR A 336 5.43 -110.99 -85.79
N SER A 337 5.56 -110.17 -84.76
CA SER A 337 4.67 -109.05 -84.51
C SER A 337 5.52 -107.79 -84.49
N ASP A 338 5.75 -107.30 -85.70
CA ASP A 338 6.21 -105.96 -85.98
C ASP A 338 4.97 -105.07 -86.14
N SER A 339 5.04 -103.85 -85.59
CA SER A 339 4.18 -102.69 -85.88
C SER A 339 2.75 -102.66 -85.30
N LEU A 340 2.51 -101.78 -84.31
CA LEU A 340 1.86 -100.48 -84.56
C LEU A 340 1.70 -99.66 -83.26
N SER A 341 2.53 -98.62 -83.16
CA SER A 341 2.18 -97.25 -82.73
C SER A 341 1.09 -97.05 -81.65
N PHE A 342 1.51 -96.70 -80.44
CA PHE A 342 0.93 -95.54 -79.76
C PHE A 342 2.06 -94.73 -79.10
N ALA A 343 2.16 -93.47 -79.53
CA ALA A 343 3.17 -92.54 -79.11
C ALA A 343 3.09 -92.28 -77.60
N LEU A 344 4.20 -92.45 -76.89
CA LEU A 344 4.51 -91.57 -75.78
C LEU A 344 5.50 -90.53 -76.32
N PRO A 345 5.11 -89.25 -76.50
CA PRO A 345 6.08 -88.17 -76.59
C PRO A 345 6.77 -88.09 -75.22
N ASP A 346 8.09 -88.18 -75.18
CA ASP A 346 9.02 -87.08 -75.42
C ASP A 346 8.87 -85.94 -74.39
N ARG A 347 9.90 -85.87 -73.56
CA ARG A 347 10.57 -84.68 -72.99
C ARG A 347 9.75 -83.39 -72.93
N THR A 348 9.64 -82.85 -71.72
CA THR A 348 10.51 -81.74 -71.26
C THR A 348 10.25 -81.49 -69.76
N ASP A 349 11.25 -81.75 -68.92
CA ASP A 349 11.77 -80.64 -68.11
C ASP A 349 12.76 -79.95 -69.06
N PRO A 350 12.65 -78.64 -69.36
CA PRO A 350 13.00 -77.60 -68.38
C PRO A 350 12.32 -76.21 -68.53
N ARG A 351 12.46 -75.41 -67.48
CA ARG A 351 12.57 -73.93 -67.44
C ARG A 351 11.34 -73.04 -67.70
N ASP A 352 11.10 -72.21 -66.68
CA ASP A 352 10.95 -70.75 -66.77
C ASP A 352 10.09 -70.19 -67.90
N MET A 353 8.83 -69.88 -67.55
CA MET A 353 8.23 -68.58 -67.86
C MET A 353 7.45 -68.05 -66.64
N GLN A 354 8.20 -67.40 -65.75
CA GLN A 354 7.90 -66.00 -65.43
C GLN A 354 7.57 -65.20 -66.70
N ALA A 355 6.89 -64.08 -66.43
CA ALA A 355 6.73 -62.89 -67.27
C ALA A 355 5.52 -62.94 -68.20
N GLU A 356 4.44 -62.24 -67.85
CA GLU A 356 4.22 -60.81 -68.16
C GLU A 356 3.20 -60.76 -69.31
N GLY A 357 2.28 -59.82 -69.41
CA GLY A 357 2.18 -58.54 -68.76
C GLY A 357 1.20 -57.73 -69.60
N TRP A 358 0.35 -56.97 -68.93
CA TRP A 358 -0.13 -55.64 -69.34
C TRP A 358 -0.27 -54.93 -67.99
N ASP A 359 0.84 -54.44 -67.43
CA ASP A 359 1.45 -53.14 -67.68
C ASP A 359 0.51 -51.93 -67.59
N GLU A 360 0.94 -51.06 -66.67
CA GLU A 360 0.90 -49.60 -66.70
C GLU A 360 -0.44 -48.85 -66.66
N GLN A 361 -0.72 -48.32 -65.47
CA GLN A 361 -0.59 -46.87 -65.34
C GLN A 361 0.09 -46.49 -64.02
N ALA A 362 1.32 -46.00 -64.18
CA ALA A 362 1.91 -45.06 -63.25
C ALA A 362 1.15 -43.73 -63.32
N THR A 363 0.71 -43.23 -62.16
CA THR A 363 1.01 -41.85 -61.76
C THR A 363 1.33 -41.83 -60.28
N SER A 364 2.54 -41.37 -60.00
CA SER A 364 3.09 -40.83 -58.77
C SER A 364 2.07 -40.23 -57.78
N SER A 365 2.26 -40.49 -56.49
CA SER A 365 2.74 -39.47 -55.54
C SER A 365 2.81 -40.00 -54.09
N ALA A 366 4.03 -40.30 -53.66
CA ALA A 366 4.64 -40.01 -52.35
C ALA A 366 3.78 -40.03 -51.05
N HIS A 367 4.18 -40.81 -50.04
CA HIS A 367 4.90 -40.30 -48.85
C HIS A 367 5.24 -41.42 -47.84
N GLN A 368 6.55 -41.47 -47.57
CA GLN A 368 7.33 -41.94 -46.41
C GLN A 368 6.68 -42.76 -45.26
N HIS A 369 7.39 -43.87 -44.98
CA HIS A 369 7.54 -44.51 -43.67
C HIS A 369 7.72 -43.50 -42.53
N GLY A 370 6.76 -43.47 -41.59
CA GLY A 370 6.91 -42.88 -40.27
C GLY A 370 7.31 -43.95 -39.25
N GLY A 371 8.61 -44.20 -39.12
CA GLY A 371 9.21 -44.79 -37.93
C GLY A 371 9.28 -43.75 -36.83
N TRP A 372 8.59 -43.99 -35.73
CA TRP A 372 8.62 -43.12 -34.55
C TRP A 372 9.82 -43.49 -33.68
N GLU A 373 10.97 -42.87 -33.91
CA GLU A 373 12.00 -42.74 -32.89
C GLU A 373 12.78 -41.42 -33.02
N ARG A 374 12.62 -40.58 -31.99
CA ARG A 374 13.56 -39.62 -31.38
C ARG A 374 14.80 -39.20 -32.20
N HIS A 375 14.91 -37.91 -32.52
CA HIS A 375 15.95 -36.99 -31.99
C HIS A 375 15.84 -35.55 -32.58
N VAL A 376 15.66 -34.58 -31.69
CA VAL A 376 16.26 -33.23 -31.59
C VAL A 376 16.87 -32.58 -32.87
N SER A 377 16.28 -31.47 -33.36
CA SER A 377 16.87 -30.10 -33.48
C SER A 377 16.26 -29.25 -34.62
N SER A 378 16.06 -27.97 -34.31
CA SER A 378 15.45 -26.81 -35.04
C SER A 378 15.79 -26.60 -36.53
N PRO A 379 14.98 -25.82 -37.28
CA PRO A 379 15.20 -24.35 -37.36
C PRO A 379 13.94 -23.45 -37.57
N SER A 380 14.13 -22.13 -37.31
CA SER A 380 13.42 -20.92 -37.80
C SER A 380 12.37 -21.10 -38.92
N THR A 381 11.23 -20.39 -38.99
CA THR A 381 10.81 -19.08 -38.45
C THR A 381 9.27 -18.98 -38.55
N ASP A 382 8.71 -18.18 -37.65
CA ASP A 382 7.46 -17.43 -37.77
C ASP A 382 6.09 -18.10 -37.64
N THR A 383 5.29 -17.41 -36.84
CA THR A 383 3.83 -17.47 -36.65
C THR A 383 3.27 -18.65 -35.82
N HIS A 384 2.76 -18.27 -34.64
CA HIS A 384 1.98 -19.05 -33.67
C HIS A 384 2.74 -19.77 -32.52
N GLN A 385 3.60 -19.03 -31.82
CA GLN A 385 3.87 -19.27 -30.39
C GLN A 385 3.44 -18.05 -29.58
N ARG A 386 2.15 -17.98 -29.20
CA ARG A 386 1.67 -16.96 -28.26
C ARG A 386 0.39 -17.40 -27.56
N THR A 387 0.49 -18.40 -26.67
CA THR A 387 -0.53 -18.57 -25.60
C THR A 387 -0.06 -19.39 -24.39
N THR A 388 1.03 -20.17 -24.44
CA THR A 388 1.44 -21.01 -23.28
C THR A 388 2.67 -20.51 -22.52
N SER A 389 3.37 -19.50 -23.02
CA SER A 389 4.55 -18.91 -22.35
C SER A 389 4.19 -17.80 -21.34
N THR A 390 2.95 -17.32 -21.30
CA THR A 390 2.57 -16.21 -20.41
C THR A 390 2.23 -16.69 -19.00
N ASP A 391 1.77 -17.92 -18.81
CA ASP A 391 1.38 -18.43 -17.48
C ASP A 391 2.59 -18.63 -16.56
N SER A 392 3.69 -19.22 -17.05
CA SER A 392 4.88 -19.42 -16.21
C SER A 392 5.55 -18.09 -15.82
N THR A 393 5.49 -17.08 -16.69
CA THR A 393 5.98 -15.72 -16.36
C THR A 393 5.06 -15.00 -15.38
N GLN A 394 3.75 -15.26 -15.43
CA GLN A 394 2.81 -14.69 -14.47
C GLN A 394 3.02 -15.28 -13.07
N ASP A 395 3.25 -16.60 -12.97
CA ASP A 395 3.56 -17.24 -11.70
C ASP A 395 4.90 -16.79 -11.10
N ALA A 396 5.92 -16.59 -11.94
CA ALA A 396 7.21 -16.03 -11.50
C ALA A 396 7.05 -14.61 -10.95
N THR A 397 6.33 -13.73 -11.64
CA THR A 397 6.08 -12.35 -11.17
C THR A 397 5.21 -12.29 -9.92
N LYS A 398 4.31 -13.27 -9.73
CA LYS A 398 3.50 -13.39 -8.52
C LYS A 398 4.37 -13.75 -7.32
N TRP A 399 5.27 -14.73 -7.47
CA TRP A 399 6.18 -15.14 -6.41
C TRP A 399 7.17 -14.03 -6.03
N GLU A 400 7.66 -13.25 -7.01
CA GLU A 400 8.52 -12.09 -6.76
C GLU A 400 7.79 -10.99 -5.96
N ARG A 401 6.51 -10.73 -6.26
CA ARG A 401 5.69 -9.78 -5.50
C ARG A 401 5.46 -10.25 -4.06
N GLU A 402 5.17 -11.54 -3.86
CA GLU A 402 5.02 -12.12 -2.53
C GLU A 402 6.34 -12.04 -1.73
N CYS A 403 7.48 -12.32 -2.36
CA CYS A 403 8.79 -12.17 -1.75
C CYS A 403 9.11 -10.71 -1.38
N TYR A 404 8.72 -9.74 -2.22
CA TYR A 404 8.90 -8.32 -1.91
C TYR A 404 8.01 -7.87 -0.75
N ALA A 405 6.75 -8.32 -0.72
CA ALA A 405 5.82 -8.05 0.37
C ALA A 405 6.35 -8.58 1.71
N LEU A 406 6.82 -9.83 1.76
CA LEU A 406 7.42 -10.42 2.96
C LEU A 406 8.67 -9.66 3.44
N ARG A 407 9.53 -9.19 2.52
CA ARG A 407 10.69 -8.35 2.88
C ARG A 407 10.28 -6.98 3.42
N GLN A 408 9.15 -6.45 2.98
CA GLN A 408 8.62 -5.19 3.49
C GLN A 408 7.99 -5.38 4.88
N GLU A 409 7.23 -6.46 5.09
CA GLU A 409 6.69 -6.82 6.40
C GLU A 409 7.81 -7.05 7.42
N LEU A 410 8.88 -7.76 7.04
CA LEU A 410 10.02 -7.97 7.92
C LEU A 410 10.71 -6.64 8.31
N ARG A 411 10.81 -5.69 7.37
CA ARG A 411 11.35 -4.34 7.65
C ARG A 411 10.44 -3.55 8.60
N LEU A 412 9.13 -3.64 8.43
CA LEU A 412 8.17 -2.99 9.31
C LEU A 412 8.20 -3.60 10.72
N MET A 413 8.27 -4.92 10.84
CA MET A 413 8.41 -5.60 12.14
C MET A 413 9.73 -5.24 12.83
N ALA A 414 10.84 -5.18 12.09
CA ALA A 414 12.13 -4.76 12.64
C ALA A 414 12.07 -3.31 13.17
N SER A 415 11.42 -2.40 12.42
CA SER A 415 11.22 -1.02 12.85
C SER A 415 10.31 -0.91 14.08
N ALA A 416 9.22 -1.67 14.13
CA ALA A 416 8.32 -1.72 15.28
C ALA A 416 9.04 -2.26 16.53
N TYR A 417 9.85 -3.32 16.37
CA TYR A 417 10.64 -3.87 17.47
C TYR A 417 11.69 -2.88 17.97
N GLN A 418 12.33 -2.13 17.06
CA GLN A 418 13.26 -1.07 17.43
C GLN A 418 12.57 0.03 18.24
N LYS A 419 11.39 0.50 17.81
CA LYS A 419 10.61 1.49 18.57
C LYS A 419 10.22 0.99 19.95
N LEU A 420 9.66 -0.22 20.03
CA LEU A 420 9.27 -0.84 21.30
C LEU A 420 10.48 -1.00 22.23
N SER A 421 11.64 -1.40 21.70
CA SER A 421 12.86 -1.53 22.49
C SER A 421 13.35 -0.19 23.03
N LEU A 422 13.14 0.89 22.28
CA LEU A 422 13.51 2.24 22.68
C LEU A 422 12.54 2.79 23.74
N GLU A 423 11.24 2.56 23.58
CA GLU A 423 10.23 2.89 24.59
C GLU A 423 10.48 2.15 25.90
N LEU A 424 10.74 0.84 25.85
CA LEU A 424 11.08 0.05 27.04
C LEU A 424 12.38 0.52 27.67
N TYR A 425 13.35 0.96 26.87
CA TYR A 425 14.60 1.55 27.39
C TYR A 425 14.34 2.87 28.10
N CYS A 426 13.55 3.78 27.53
CA CYS A 426 13.15 5.03 28.18
C CYS A 426 12.37 4.77 29.48
N GLN A 427 11.42 3.82 29.46
CA GLN A 427 10.64 3.45 30.65
C GLN A 427 11.51 2.82 31.76
N SER A 428 12.48 1.98 31.41
CA SER A 428 13.34 1.29 32.39
C SER A 428 14.49 2.14 32.91
N SER A 429 14.97 3.12 32.13
CA SER A 429 16.05 4.02 32.54
C SER A 429 15.58 5.14 33.48
N GLY A 430 14.27 5.31 33.68
CA GLY A 430 13.71 6.33 34.58
C GLY A 430 13.97 7.77 34.11
N ILE A 431 14.43 7.94 32.87
CA ILE A 431 14.64 9.24 32.24
C ILE A 431 13.28 9.69 31.70
N HIS A 432 12.54 10.46 32.49
CA HIS A 432 11.38 11.20 32.00
C HIS A 432 11.85 12.29 31.02
N ASP A 433 11.10 12.47 29.93
CA ASP A 433 11.39 13.32 28.76
C ASP A 433 11.65 14.83 29.04
N THR A 434 11.74 15.24 30.31
CA THR A 434 11.85 16.64 30.70
C THR A 434 13.28 17.19 30.75
N ASP A 435 14.33 16.35 30.72
CA ASP A 435 15.73 16.82 30.90
C ASP A 435 16.68 16.60 29.70
N MET A 436 16.21 16.11 28.55
CA MET A 436 17.09 15.73 27.43
C MET A 436 17.41 16.87 26.43
N ALA A 437 17.26 18.14 26.82
CA ALA A 437 17.41 19.27 25.90
C ALA A 437 18.85 19.78 25.69
N SER A 438 19.90 19.26 26.36
CA SER A 438 21.20 19.94 26.32
C SER A 438 22.48 19.12 26.52
N GLU A 439 22.53 17.84 26.15
CA GLU A 439 23.83 17.14 26.08
C GLU A 439 24.11 16.59 24.67
N GLU A 440 25.11 17.19 24.02
CA GLU A 440 25.65 16.72 22.75
C GLU A 440 26.18 15.28 22.87
N PRO A 441 25.78 14.35 21.98
CA PRO A 441 26.18 12.97 22.09
C PRO A 441 27.63 12.78 21.64
N ALA A 442 28.48 12.30 22.55
CA ALA A 442 29.81 11.80 22.22
C ALA A 442 29.75 10.74 21.10
N GLN A 443 30.31 11.08 19.94
CA GLN A 443 30.03 10.45 18.64
C GLN A 443 30.62 9.04 18.41
N ASN A 444 31.35 8.43 19.36
CA ASN A 444 32.20 7.26 19.03
C ASN A 444 31.86 5.94 19.76
N ALA A 445 30.78 5.87 20.55
CA ALA A 445 30.36 4.60 21.14
C ALA A 445 29.29 3.94 20.27
N SER A 446 29.61 2.77 19.69
CA SER A 446 28.62 1.97 18.95
C SER A 446 27.43 1.64 19.85
N TRP A 447 26.23 1.66 19.28
CA TRP A 447 24.98 1.42 20.02
C TRP A 447 25.02 0.10 20.82
N LEU A 448 25.70 -0.92 20.31
CA LEU A 448 25.93 -2.19 20.99
C LEU A 448 26.77 -2.04 22.27
N SER A 449 27.74 -1.13 22.28
CA SER A 449 28.55 -0.86 23.48
C SER A 449 27.69 -0.20 24.57
N ARG A 450 26.83 0.76 24.18
CA ARG A 450 25.90 1.41 25.12
C ARG A 450 24.88 0.42 25.70
N GLN A 451 24.37 -0.49 24.86
CA GLN A 451 23.44 -1.54 25.29
C GLN A 451 24.11 -2.54 26.24
N ARG A 452 25.37 -2.92 25.97
CA ARG A 452 26.16 -3.80 26.84
C ARG A 452 26.44 -3.14 28.20
N ASP A 453 26.84 -1.87 28.20
CA ASP A 453 27.20 -1.16 29.42
C ASP A 453 25.95 -0.87 30.28
N ALA A 454 24.79 -0.60 29.65
CA ALA A 454 23.50 -0.49 30.35
C ALA A 454 23.06 -1.83 30.98
N LEU A 455 23.21 -2.95 30.27
CA LEU A 455 22.93 -4.28 30.82
C LEU A 455 23.90 -4.64 31.95
N ALA A 456 25.18 -4.28 31.84
CA ALA A 456 26.15 -4.46 32.92
C ALA A 456 25.77 -3.65 34.17
N HIS A 457 25.27 -2.42 33.99
CA HIS A 457 24.76 -1.62 35.10
C HIS A 457 23.50 -2.21 35.74
N ALA A 458 22.52 -2.64 34.93
CA ALA A 458 21.30 -3.28 35.44
C ALA A 458 21.59 -4.58 36.21
N LEU A 459 22.54 -5.39 35.74
CA LEU A 459 22.94 -6.64 36.39
C LEU A 459 23.85 -6.43 37.62
N SER A 460 24.55 -5.30 37.71
CA SER A 460 25.34 -4.96 38.90
C SER A 460 24.49 -4.35 40.02
N LEU A 461 23.38 -3.68 39.68
CA LEU A 461 22.37 -3.19 40.63
C LEU A 461 21.48 -4.31 41.20
N SER A 462 21.47 -5.50 40.57
CA SER A 462 20.69 -6.65 41.05
C SER A 462 21.43 -7.53 42.06
N LYS A 463 22.60 -7.09 42.58
CA LYS A 463 23.26 -7.77 43.69
C LYS A 463 22.63 -7.29 45.00
N PRO A 464 21.94 -8.16 45.77
CA PRO A 464 21.42 -7.78 47.08
C PRO A 464 22.60 -7.53 48.05
N PRO A 465 22.41 -6.66 49.07
CA PRO A 465 23.46 -6.31 50.04
C PRO A 465 24.00 -7.51 50.81
#